data_AF-A0A920EXG7-F1
#
_entry.id   AF-A0A920EXG7-F1
#
_cell.length_a   1.000
_cell.length_b   1.000
_cell.length_c   1.000
_cell.angle_alpha   90.00
_cell.angle_beta   90.00
_cell.angle_gamma   90.00
#
_symmetry.space_group_name_H-M   'P 1'
#
loop_
_entity.id
_entity.type
_entity.pdbx_description
1 polymer ?
#
loop_
_entity_poly.entity_id
_entity_poly.type
_entity_poly.pdbx_seq_one_letter_code
_entity_poly.pdbx_strand_id
1 'polypeptide(L)'
;MVQTNNVSVVSVKYLAENIFRIEIDRPAGFNFKPGQFARIGINPNNDGPDKIWRAQTIVSRAEEDKTLVFYIVYLEGKPFSDALKKIKSGDEVYLDASTIRTLHSRSF
;
A
#
# COMPACT_ATOMS: atom_id res chain seq x y z
N MET A 1 8.05 4.74 -18.10
CA MET A 1 8.89 4.43 -16.93
C MET A 1 7.97 4.45 -15.71
N VAL A 2 7.90 3.34 -14.96
CA VAL A 2 7.03 3.21 -13.77
C VAL A 2 7.69 3.98 -12.62
N GLN A 3 7.09 5.07 -12.17
CA GLN A 3 7.63 5.85 -11.05
C GLN A 3 7.33 5.09 -9.74
N THR A 4 8.33 4.37 -9.26
CA THR A 4 8.31 3.69 -7.96
C THR A 4 8.92 4.60 -6.92
N ASN A 5 8.17 4.94 -5.88
CA ASN A 5 8.65 5.75 -4.77
C ASN A 5 8.86 4.86 -3.54
N ASN A 6 9.97 5.02 -2.84
CA ASN A 6 10.09 4.53 -1.47
C ASN A 6 9.38 5.52 -0.56
N VAL A 7 8.52 5.00 0.31
CA VAL A 7 7.72 5.79 1.24
C VAL A 7 7.79 5.16 2.61
N SER A 8 7.87 6.00 3.63
CA SER A 8 7.97 5.55 5.02
C SER A 8 6.59 5.18 5.57
N VAL A 9 6.58 4.13 6.38
CA VAL A 9 5.39 3.70 7.11
C VAL A 9 5.22 4.58 8.33
N VAL A 10 4.11 5.30 8.38
CA VAL A 10 3.75 6.17 9.51
C VAL A 10 3.18 5.33 10.65
N SER A 11 2.24 4.42 10.34
CA SER A 11 1.66 3.53 11.34
C SER A 11 1.09 2.25 10.77
N VAL A 12 1.11 1.20 11.60
CA VAL A 12 0.43 -0.08 11.36
C VAL A 12 -0.46 -0.39 12.55
N LYS A 13 -1.76 -0.61 12.32
CA LYS A 13 -2.74 -0.93 13.36
C LYS A 13 -3.61 -2.10 12.94
N TYR A 14 -3.96 -2.95 13.89
CA TYR A 14 -4.99 -3.98 13.71
C TYR A 14 -6.36 -3.34 13.95
N LEU A 15 -7.24 -3.39 12.95
CA LEU A 15 -8.64 -2.98 13.10
C LEU A 15 -9.54 -4.16 13.49
N ALA A 16 -9.15 -5.37 13.09
CA ALA A 16 -9.74 -6.64 13.47
C ALA A 16 -8.65 -7.73 13.41
N GLU A 17 -8.98 -8.97 13.78
CA GLU A 17 -8.04 -10.11 13.79
C GLU A 17 -7.29 -10.29 12.46
N ASN A 18 -7.97 -10.03 11.34
CA ASN A 18 -7.41 -10.17 10.00
C ASN A 18 -7.45 -8.88 9.17
N ILE A 19 -7.61 -7.70 9.77
CA ILE A 19 -7.65 -6.42 9.04
C ILE A 19 -6.58 -5.49 9.58
N PHE A 20 -5.66 -5.11 8.70
CA PHE A 20 -4.60 -4.15 8.96
C PHE A 20 -4.97 -2.79 8.37
N ARG A 21 -4.82 -1.73 9.17
CA ARG A 21 -4.71 -0.36 8.71
C ARG A 21 -3.23 -0.01 8.64
N ILE A 22 -2.73 0.21 7.42
CA ILE A 22 -1.40 0.76 7.19
C ILE A 22 -1.53 2.20 6.72
N GLU A 23 -0.67 3.05 7.25
CA GLU A 23 -0.55 4.46 6.89
C GLU A 23 0.89 4.71 6.45
N ILE A 24 1.05 5.34 5.30
CA ILE A 24 2.34 5.67 4.71
C ILE A 24 2.39 7.14 4.33
N ASP A 25 3.61 7.68 4.20
CA ASP A 25 3.78 9.04 3.68
C ASP A 25 3.25 9.16 2.26
N ARG A 26 2.61 10.31 1.98
CA ARG A 26 2.15 10.66 0.65
C ARG A 26 3.28 11.39 -0.10
N PRO A 27 3.78 10.85 -1.22
CA PRO A 27 4.75 11.56 -2.04
C PRO A 27 4.20 12.90 -2.53
N ALA A 28 5.07 13.91 -2.64
CA ALA A 28 4.71 15.20 -3.21
C ALA A 28 4.17 15.02 -4.64
N GLY A 29 3.04 15.66 -4.94
CA GLY A 29 2.39 15.57 -6.26
C GLY A 29 1.62 14.27 -6.51
N PHE A 30 1.53 13.36 -5.54
CA PHE A 30 0.68 12.18 -5.65
C PHE A 30 -0.80 12.61 -5.57
N ASN A 31 -1.54 12.45 -6.67
CA ASN A 31 -2.94 12.82 -6.79
C ASN A 31 -3.79 11.58 -7.11
N PHE A 32 -4.88 11.37 -6.37
CA PHE A 32 -5.82 10.28 -6.58
C PHE A 32 -7.25 10.78 -6.36
N LYS A 33 -8.25 10.00 -6.78
CA LYS A 33 -9.67 10.21 -6.47
C LYS A 33 -10.16 9.14 -5.51
N PRO A 34 -11.13 9.45 -4.63
CA PRO A 34 -11.76 8.43 -3.78
C PRO A 34 -12.21 7.21 -4.59
N GLY A 35 -11.93 6.02 -4.09
CA GLY A 35 -12.25 4.75 -4.76
C GLY A 35 -11.20 4.26 -5.77
N GLN A 36 -10.09 4.97 -5.97
CA GLN A 36 -8.96 4.47 -6.74
C GLN A 36 -8.03 3.60 -5.91
N PHE A 37 -7.25 2.75 -6.60
CA PHE A 37 -6.24 1.89 -5.99
C PHE A 37 -4.84 2.27 -6.44
N ALA A 38 -3.86 2.02 -5.57
CA ALA A 38 -2.44 2.08 -5.87
C ALA A 38 -1.80 0.72 -5.58
N ARG A 39 -0.61 0.48 -6.12
CA ARG A 39 0.12 -0.77 -5.81
C ARG A 39 1.14 -0.50 -4.71
N ILE A 40 1.09 -1.33 -3.67
CA ILE A 40 2.08 -1.38 -2.59
C ILE A 40 2.99 -2.58 -2.82
N GLY A 41 4.28 -2.34 -2.75
CA GLY A 41 5.33 -3.35 -2.82
C GLY A 41 5.98 -3.53 -1.45
N ILE A 42 6.20 -4.78 -1.04
CA ILE A 42 6.95 -5.12 0.17
C ILE A 42 8.09 -6.04 -0.23
N ASN A 43 9.28 -5.81 0.34
CA ASN A 43 10.38 -6.76 0.27
C ASN A 43 10.29 -7.71 1.48
N PRO A 44 10.00 -9.01 1.29
CA PRO A 44 9.85 -9.94 2.41
C PRO A 44 11.16 -10.22 3.16
N ASN A 45 12.32 -9.97 2.54
CA ASN A 45 13.63 -10.34 3.07
C ASN A 45 14.59 -9.14 3.22
N ASN A 46 14.11 -7.89 3.05
CA ASN A 46 14.87 -6.63 3.07
C ASN A 46 16.06 -6.49 2.09
N ASP A 47 16.67 -7.59 1.63
CA ASP A 47 17.89 -7.63 0.79
C ASP A 47 17.69 -8.37 -0.56
N GLY A 48 16.48 -8.89 -0.83
CA GLY A 48 16.17 -9.58 -2.08
C GLY A 48 15.72 -8.64 -3.22
N PRO A 49 15.94 -8.98 -4.51
CA PRO A 49 15.43 -8.20 -5.63
C PRO A 49 13.90 -8.26 -5.76
N ASP A 50 13.29 -9.31 -5.21
CA ASP A 50 11.89 -9.65 -5.41
C ASP A 50 10.96 -8.85 -4.49
N LYS A 51 10.25 -7.90 -5.11
CA LYS A 51 9.19 -7.12 -4.45
C LYS A 51 7.85 -7.80 -4.70
N ILE A 52 7.10 -8.05 -3.62
CA ILE A 52 5.74 -8.56 -3.73
C ILE A 52 4.80 -7.38 -3.84
N TRP A 53 4.21 -7.20 -5.02
CA TRP A 53 3.29 -6.11 -5.31
C TRP A 53 1.83 -6.54 -5.18
N ARG A 54 1.02 -5.73 -4.51
CA ARG A 54 -0.44 -5.88 -4.47
C ARG A 54 -1.14 -4.54 -4.69
N ALA A 55 -2.23 -4.55 -5.46
CA ALA A 55 -3.10 -3.39 -5.56
C ALA A 55 -3.94 -3.29 -4.29
N GLN A 56 -3.99 -2.09 -3.70
CA GLN A 56 -4.76 -1.78 -2.50
C GLN A 56 -5.53 -0.49 -2.72
N THR A 57 -6.78 -0.48 -2.26
CA THR A 57 -7.64 0.69 -2.32
C THR A 57 -7.14 1.76 -1.35
N ILE A 58 -7.06 3.00 -1.83
CA ILE A 58 -6.70 4.13 -0.99
C ILE A 58 -7.97 4.60 -0.25
N VAL A 59 -7.89 4.68 1.07
CA VAL A 59 -9.02 5.01 1.96
C VAL A 59 -8.92 6.44 2.50
N SER A 60 -7.74 7.08 2.44
CA SER A 60 -7.57 8.47 2.89
C SER A 60 -8.27 9.47 1.98
N ARG A 61 -8.52 10.68 2.51
CA ARG A 61 -9.14 11.79 1.80
C ARG A 61 -8.12 12.42 0.84
N ALA A 62 -8.45 12.41 -0.45
CA ALA A 62 -7.55 12.79 -1.53
C ALA A 62 -6.96 14.20 -1.45
N GLU A 63 -7.65 15.16 -0.85
CA GLU A 63 -7.24 16.57 -0.86
C GLU A 63 -6.78 17.08 0.52
N GLU A 64 -7.08 16.36 1.58
CA GLU A 64 -6.89 16.82 2.96
C GLU A 64 -5.76 16.07 3.68
N ASP A 65 -5.55 14.78 3.36
CA ASP A 65 -4.64 13.94 4.12
C ASP A 65 -3.19 14.00 3.57
N LYS A 66 -2.24 14.19 4.50
CA LYS A 66 -0.79 14.15 4.25
C LYS A 66 -0.24 12.72 4.11
N THR A 67 -1.07 11.72 4.38
CA THR A 67 -0.72 10.30 4.36
C THR A 67 -1.67 9.51 3.47
N LEU A 68 -1.20 8.36 2.99
CA LEU A 68 -2.04 7.41 2.29
C LEU A 68 -2.41 6.28 3.25
N VAL A 69 -3.70 6.01 3.38
CA VAL A 69 -4.23 4.98 4.28
C VAL A 69 -4.78 3.83 3.44
N PHE A 70 -4.43 2.60 3.82
CA PHE A 70 -4.90 1.38 3.19
C PHE A 70 -5.43 0.41 4.23
N TYR A 71 -6.53 -0.27 3.89
CA TYR A 71 -7.04 -1.40 4.66
C TYR A 71 -6.73 -2.68 3.91
N ILE A 72 -5.99 -3.57 4.56
CA ILE A 72 -5.47 -4.78 3.96
C ILE A 72 -6.01 -5.97 4.75
N VAL A 73 -6.67 -6.88 4.06
CA VAL A 73 -7.06 -8.17 4.62
C VAL A 73 -5.82 -9.06 4.70
N TYR A 74 -5.58 -9.59 5.89
CA TYR A 74 -4.55 -10.58 6.14
C TYR A 74 -5.05 -11.96 5.73
N LEU A 75 -4.25 -12.60 4.88
CA LEU A 75 -4.46 -13.97 4.46
C LEU A 75 -3.27 -14.78 4.92
N GLU A 76 -3.50 -15.73 5.82
CA GLU A 76 -2.46 -16.59 6.37
C GLU A 76 -1.74 -17.38 5.26
N GLY A 77 -0.41 -17.48 5.37
CA GLY A 77 0.43 -18.18 4.39
C GLY A 77 0.58 -17.45 3.05
N LYS A 78 0.06 -16.22 2.91
CA LYS A 78 0.30 -15.41 1.72
C LYS A 78 1.55 -14.54 1.91
N PRO A 79 2.52 -14.60 0.97
CA PRO A 79 3.79 -13.90 1.10
C PRO A 79 3.68 -12.39 1.41
N PHE A 80 2.69 -11.71 0.80
CA PHE A 80 2.46 -10.27 1.06
C PHE A 80 1.95 -10.02 2.49
N SER A 81 0.96 -10.81 2.92
CA SER A 81 0.34 -10.67 4.23
C SER A 81 1.31 -11.02 5.36
N ASP A 82 2.13 -12.06 5.17
CA ASP A 82 3.15 -12.46 6.15
C ASP A 82 4.32 -11.48 6.23
N ALA A 83 4.68 -10.85 5.11
CA ALA A 83 5.65 -9.76 5.11
C ALA A 83 5.08 -8.51 5.79
N LEU A 84 3.82 -8.14 5.50
CA LEU A 84 3.14 -7.00 6.10
C LEU A 84 3.04 -7.11 7.63
N LYS A 85 2.85 -8.33 8.17
CA LYS A 85 2.85 -8.58 9.62
C LYS A 85 4.14 -8.14 10.33
N LYS A 86 5.27 -8.11 9.62
CA LYS A 86 6.57 -7.75 10.18
C LYS A 86 6.87 -6.25 10.10
N ILE A 87 6.11 -5.51 9.28
CA ILE A 87 6.30 -4.08 9.06
C ILE A 87 5.89 -3.28 10.30
N LYS A 88 6.69 -2.25 10.60
CA LYS A 88 6.49 -1.31 11.71
C LYS A 88 6.58 0.12 11.21
N SER A 89 6.16 1.06 12.06
CA SER A 89 6.42 2.49 11.83
C SER A 89 7.90 2.75 11.64
N GLY A 90 8.25 3.56 10.64
CA GLY A 90 9.62 3.87 10.24
C GLY A 90 10.19 2.96 9.16
N ASP A 91 9.60 1.79 8.90
CA ASP A 91 10.03 0.93 7.79
C ASP A 91 9.69 1.57 6.44
N GLU A 92 10.38 1.15 5.38
CA GLU A 92 10.07 1.57 4.01
C GLU A 92 9.21 0.54 3.29
N VAL A 93 8.26 1.05 2.52
CA VAL A 93 7.53 0.27 1.51
C VAL A 93 7.62 0.95 0.16
N TYR A 94 7.30 0.21 -0.89
CA TYR A 94 7.28 0.75 -2.25
C TYR A 94 5.86 1.15 -2.63
N LEU A 95 5.73 2.32 -3.24
CA LEU A 95 4.48 2.80 -3.83
C LEU A 95 4.68 2.98 -5.34
N ASP A 96 3.90 2.25 -6.13
CA ASP A 96 3.81 2.47 -7.58
C ASP A 96 2.66 3.45 -7.84
N ALA A 97 3.06 4.70 -8.09
CA ALA A 97 2.16 5.82 -8.34
C ALA A 97 1.71 5.92 -9.81
N SER A 98 2.30 5.14 -10.70
CA SER A 98 1.93 5.13 -12.12
C SER A 98 0.64 4.35 -12.40
N THR A 99 0.23 3.50 -11.46
CA THR A 99 -0.93 2.61 -11.59
C THR A 99 -2.12 3.08 -10.74
N ILE A 100 -2.39 4.39 -10.69
CA ILE A 100 -3.67 4.87 -10.17
C ILE A 100 -4.75 4.54 -11.20
N ARG A 101 -5.57 3.54 -10.89
CA ARG A 101 -6.62 3.06 -11.79
C ARG A 101 -7.98 3.16 -11.10
N THR A 102 -8.98 3.49 -11.90
CA THR A 102 -10.39 3.40 -11.52
C THR A 102 -10.85 1.96 -11.75
N LEU A 103 -11.73 1.44 -10.90
CA LEU A 103 -12.45 0.17 -11.14
C LEU A 103 -13.32 0.33 -12.40
N HIS A 104 -12.74 0.08 -13.57
CA HIS A 104 -13.52 -0.22 -14.75
C HIS A 104 -13.80 -1.72 -14.71
N SER A 105 -15.07 -2.08 -14.53
CA SER A 105 -15.58 -3.39 -14.93
C SER A 105 -15.19 -3.60 -16.40
N ARG A 106 -14.11 -4.34 -16.63
CA ARG A 106 -13.95 -5.06 -17.89
C ARG A 106 -14.45 -6.46 -17.58
N SER A 107 -15.60 -6.78 -18.16
CA SER A 107 -16.06 -8.16 -18.30
C SER A 107 -14.91 -9.02 -18.82
N PHE A 108 -14.78 -10.19 -18.21
CA PHE A 108 -13.77 -11.21 -18.45
C PHE A 108 -13.63 -11.60 -19.92
#